data_AF-A0A2G6DD92-F1
#
_entry.id   AF-A0A2G6DD92-F1
#
_cell.length_a   1.000
_cell.length_b   1.000
_cell.length_c   1.000
_cell.angle_alpha   90.00
_cell.angle_beta   90.00
_cell.angle_gamma   90.00
#
_symmetry.space_group_name_H-M   'P 1'
#
loop_
_entity.id
_entity.type
_entity.pdbx_description
1 polymer ?
#
loop_
_entity_poly.entity_id
_entity_poly.type
_entity_poly.pdbx_seq_one_letter_code
_entity_poly.pdbx_strand_id
1 'polypeptide(L)' 'MRVFVLLLFVFSLLFAKVDYSQMSNEELIALIGYVSKDKQRDFQRELDKRIPNFTKEEQEKFLRNKQSKKENKN' A
#
# COMPACT_ATOMS: atom_id res chain seq x y z
N MET A 1 5.81 14.01 34.92
CA MET A 1 6.74 13.40 33.93
C MET A 1 6.23 12.10 33.31
N ARG A 2 5.85 11.07 34.07
CA ARG A 2 5.40 9.77 33.51
C ARG A 2 4.20 9.85 32.53
N VAL A 3 3.20 10.66 32.84
CA VAL A 3 2.00 10.85 31.99
C VAL A 3 2.30 11.57 30.67
N PHE A 4 3.28 12.49 30.68
CA PHE A 4 3.66 13.25 29.50
C PHE A 4 4.32 12.36 28.44
N VAL A 5 5.14 11.39 28.87
CA VAL A 5 5.77 10.40 27.99
C VAL A 5 4.72 9.48 27.35
N LEU A 6 3.72 9.06 28.12
CA LEU A 6 2.61 8.23 27.60
C LEU A 6 1.78 9.00 26.56
N LEU A 7 1.53 10.28 26.79
CA LEU A 7 0.84 11.15 25.83
C LEU A 7 1.61 11.29 24.51
N LEU A 8 2.92 11.52 24.58
CA LEU A 8 3.77 11.58 23.38
C LEU A 8 3.78 10.25 22.60
N PHE A 9 3.76 9.12 23.30
CA PHE A 9 3.70 7.80 22.67
C PHE A 9 2.36 7.53 21.98
N VAL A 10 1.23 8.00 22.53
CA VAL A 10 -0.08 7.89 21.88
C VAL A 10 -0.15 8.81 20.65
N PHE A 11 0.45 10.00 20.71
CA PHE A 11 0.50 10.92 19.57
C PHE A 11 1.32 10.39 18.39
N SER A 12 2.40 9.64 18.62
CA SER A 12 3.19 9.07 17.53
C SER A 12 2.42 8.02 16.71
N LEU A 13 1.50 7.29 17.34
CA LEU A 13 0.63 6.31 16.67
C LEU A 13 -0.36 6.98 15.70
N LEU A 14 -0.78 8.23 15.98
CA LEU A 14 -1.66 8.99 15.09
C LEU A 14 -0.99 9.35 13.75
N PHE A 15 0.34 9.37 13.72
CA PHE A 15 1.14 9.70 12.54
C PHE A 15 1.88 8.49 11.96
N ALA A 16 1.50 7.27 12.36
CA ALA A 16 2.04 6.04 11.79
C ALA A 16 1.65 5.95 10.30
N LYS A 17 2.54 6.47 9.45
CA LYS A 17 2.40 6.41 8.01
C LYS A 17 2.68 4.99 7.54
N VAL A 18 1.84 4.47 6.65
CA VAL A 18 2.12 3.20 5.99
C VAL A 18 3.30 3.41 5.05
N ASP A 19 4.40 2.71 5.32
CA ASP A 19 5.59 2.76 4.48
C ASP A 19 5.55 1.62 3.45
N TYR A 20 5.01 1.93 2.28
CA TYR A 20 4.92 0.99 1.16
C TYR A 20 6.31 0.62 0.60
N SER A 21 7.37 1.38 0.89
CA SER A 21 8.71 1.08 0.41
C SER A 21 9.31 -0.18 1.07
N GLN A 22 8.85 -0.52 2.27
CA GLN A 22 9.29 -1.70 3.01
C GLN A 22 8.53 -2.97 2.64
N MET A 23 7.44 -2.86 1.88
CA MET A 23 6.63 -4.01 1.47
C MET A 23 7.31 -4.77 0.32
N SER A 24 7.03 -6.06 0.21
CA SER A 24 7.37 -6.84 -0.99
C SER A 24 6.44 -6.48 -2.17
N ASN A 25 6.84 -6.86 -3.39
CA ASN A 25 6.00 -6.67 -4.58
C ASN A 25 4.66 -7.43 -4.47
N GLU A 26 4.69 -8.64 -3.91
CA GLU A 26 3.51 -9.48 -3.70
C GLU A 26 2.50 -8.84 -2.73
N GLU A 27 2.99 -8.31 -1.61
CA GLU A 27 2.14 -7.58 -0.65
C GLU A 27 1.57 -6.31 -1.29
N LEU A 28 2.38 -5.58 -2.07
CA LEU A 28 1.94 -4.38 -2.78
C LEU A 28 0.84 -4.71 -3.81
N ILE A 29 1.00 -5.81 -4.56
CA ILE A 29 0.01 -6.29 -5.54
C ILE A 29 -1.29 -6.74 -4.85
N ALA A 30 -1.20 -7.43 -3.72
CA ALA A 30 -2.37 -7.88 -2.96
C ALA A 30 -3.23 -6.72 -2.43
N LEU A 31 -2.62 -5.56 -2.18
CA LEU A 31 -3.33 -4.36 -1.73
C LEU A 31 -4.05 -3.60 -2.85
N ILE A 32 -3.90 -4.00 -4.12
CA ILE A 32 -4.50 -3.30 -5.26
C ILE A 32 -6.03 -3.22 -5.10
N GLY A 33 -6.50 -1.99 -4.89
CA GLY A 33 -7.90 -1.66 -4.71
C GLY A 33 -8.47 -1.95 -3.32
N TYR A 34 -7.65 -2.28 -2.33
CA TYR A 34 -8.03 -2.33 -0.90
C TYR A 34 -7.45 -1.14 -0.11
N VAL A 35 -6.61 -0.31 -0.74
CA VAL A 35 -6.03 0.88 -0.13
C VAL A 35 -7.07 1.99 0.03
N SER A 36 -7.11 2.60 1.22
CA SER A 36 -7.98 3.74 1.53
C SER A 36 -7.60 4.99 0.73
N LYS A 37 -8.58 5.86 0.45
CA LYS A 37 -8.40 7.02 -0.44
C LYS A 37 -7.28 7.97 0.02
N ASP A 38 -7.13 8.15 1.33
CA ASP A 38 -6.09 9.00 1.95
C ASP A 38 -4.67 8.45 1.72
N LYS A 39 -4.52 7.14 1.54
CA LYS A 39 -3.23 6.46 1.32
C LYS A 39 -2.99 6.10 -0.15
N GLN A 40 -4.00 6.20 -0.99
CA GLN A 40 -3.97 5.78 -2.39
C GLN A 40 -2.87 6.48 -3.20
N ARG A 41 -2.61 7.76 -2.94
CA ARG A 41 -1.55 8.51 -3.65
C ARG A 41 -0.16 7.97 -3.36
N ASP A 42 0.13 7.67 -2.10
CA ASP A 42 1.45 7.16 -1.70
C ASP A 42 1.63 5.70 -2.15
N PHE A 43 0.57 4.90 -2.08
CA PHE A 43 0.54 3.55 -2.65
C PHE A 43 0.80 3.54 -4.16
N GLN A 44 0.09 4.38 -4.93
CA GLN A 44 0.25 4.44 -6.38
C GLN A 44 1.67 4.86 -6.78
N ARG A 45 2.25 5.83 -6.07
CA ARG A 45 3.63 6.26 -6.29
C ARG A 45 4.62 5.11 -6.14
N GLU A 46 4.45 4.27 -5.12
CA GLU A 46 5.33 3.13 -4.91
C GLU A 46 5.10 2.05 -5.97
N LEU A 47 3.85 1.78 -6.32
CA LEU A 47 3.48 0.81 -7.34
C LEU A 47 4.07 1.18 -8.71
N ASP A 48 3.96 2.45 -9.11
CA ASP A 48 4.49 2.96 -10.38
C ASP A 48 6.01 2.84 -10.49
N LYS A 49 6.73 2.97 -9.36
CA LYS A 49 8.18 2.77 -9.33
C LYS A 49 8.59 1.32 -9.55
N ARG A 50 7.74 0.37 -9.15
CA ARG A 50 8.10 -1.06 -9.13
C ARG A 50 7.58 -1.83 -10.33
N ILE A 51 6.47 -1.41 -10.94
CA ILE A 51 5.92 -2.02 -12.16
C ILE A 51 6.99 -2.32 -13.23
N PRO A 52 7.95 -1.42 -13.53
CA PRO A 52 8.99 -1.71 -14.51
C PRO A 52 9.91 -2.88 -14.16
N ASN A 53 10.01 -3.22 -12.88
CA ASN A 53 10.94 -4.23 -12.34
C ASN A 53 10.22 -5.50 -11.87
N PHE A 54 8.93 -5.66 -12.18
CA PHE A 54 8.20 -6.89 -11.84
C PHE A 54 8.74 -8.09 -12.61
N THR A 55 8.78 -9.24 -11.93
CA THR A 55 8.95 -10.53 -12.60
C THR A 55 7.73 -10.83 -13.48
N LYS A 56 7.86 -11.82 -14.37
CA LYS A 56 6.72 -12.26 -15.20
C LYS A 56 5.53 -12.69 -14.32
N GLU A 57 5.80 -13.42 -13.24
CA GLU A 57 4.76 -13.89 -12.32
C GLU A 57 4.06 -12.72 -11.60
N GLU A 58 4.84 -11.75 -11.11
CA GLU A 58 4.31 -10.54 -10.46
C GLU A 58 3.49 -9.70 -11.45
N GLN A 59 3.96 -9.56 -12.68
CA GLN A 59 3.26 -8.83 -13.74
C GLN A 59 1.92 -9.48 -14.09
N GLU A 60 1.87 -10.82 -14.16
CA GLU A 60 0.61 -11.54 -14.36
C GLU A 60 -0.34 -11.36 -13.18
N LYS A 61 0.14 -11.47 -11.93
CA LYS A 61 -0.67 -11.24 -10.72
C LYS A 61 -1.23 -9.82 -10.69
N PHE A 62 -0.42 -8.83 -11.06
CA PHE A 62 -0.83 -7.44 -11.19
C PHE A 62 -1.96 -7.27 -12.21
N LEU A 63 -1.80 -7.86 -13.41
CA LEU A 63 -2.80 -7.77 -14.48
C LEU A 63 -4.12 -8.45 -14.08
N ARG A 64 -4.06 -9.65 -13.46
CA ARG A 64 -5.25 -10.35 -12.94
C ARG A 64 -6.01 -9.51 -11.91
N ASN A 65 -5.32 -8.92 -10.95
CA ASN A 65 -5.94 -8.04 -9.94
C ASN A 65 -6.54 -6.77 -10.58
N LYS A 66 -5.89 -6.21 -11.60
CA LYS A 66 -6.40 -5.04 -12.31
C LYS A 66 -7.64 -5.37 -13.15
N GLN A 67 -7.71 -6.56 -13.75
CA GLN A 67 -8.85 -7.02 -14.55
C GLN A 67 -10.06 -7.37 -13.70
N SER A 68 -9.88 -8.11 -12.60
CA SER A 68 -10.97 -8.48 -11.68
C SER A 68 -11.68 -7.24 -11.11
N LYS A 69 -10.96 -6.14 -10.89
CA LYS A 69 -11.53 -4.85 -10.46
C LYS A 69 -12.35 -4.13 -11.53
N LYS A 70 -12.05 -4.34 -12.82
CA LYS A 70 -12.85 -3.76 -13.93
C LYS A 70 -14.17 -4.50 -14.10
N GLU A 71 -14.16 -5.81 -13.93
CA GLU A 71 -15.36 -6.66 -14.07
C GLU A 71 -16.35 -6.47 -12.92
N ASN A 72 -15.86 -6.29 -11.68
CA ASN A 72 -16.72 -6.04 -10.50
C ASN A 72 -17.32 -4.61 -10.43
N LYS A 73 -17.06 -3.76 -11.43
CA LYS A 73 -17.56 -2.38 -11.49
C LYS A 73 -18.54 -2.15 -12.64
N ASN A 74 -18.90 -3.20 -13.37
CA ASN A 74 -19.91 -3.24 -14.43
C ASN A 74 -21.22 -3.82 -13.90
#